data_AF-A0A3D2L8X1-F1
#
_entry.id   AF-A0A3D2L8X1-F1
#
_cell.length_a   1.000
_cell.length_b   1.000
_cell.length_c   1.000
_cell.angle_alpha   90.00
_cell.angle_beta   90.00
_cell.angle_gamma   90.00
#
_symmetry.space_group_name_H-M   'P 1'
#
loop_
_entity.id
_entity.type
_entity.pdbx_description
1 polymer ?
#
loop_
_entity_poly.entity_id
_entity_poly.type
_entity_poly.pdbx_seq_one_letter_code
_entity_poly.pdbx_strand_id
1 'polypeptide(L)'
;MKPRIQPYISRDNHERLQTLGRHPNTSESRIVDEALTAYFSGAADTIGGHAILRRLDRLTRQFDRLEQKALGQGETLALFVRYFMMVTPPVPKEAQEAAQAQGDVRFESFLDQLARDLQSGRRILQRAMEDALADETDFFTEDELKRLHQPAPDRASSEQETAHA
;
A
#
# COMPACT_ATOMS: atom_id res chain seq x y z
N MET A 1 30.23 -30.68 -22.89
CA MET A 1 29.86 -31.86 -22.07
C MET A 1 29.66 -31.41 -20.64
N LYS A 2 28.58 -31.83 -19.96
CA LYS A 2 28.37 -31.49 -18.54
C LYS A 2 29.16 -32.47 -17.65
N PRO A 3 29.97 -32.02 -16.69
CA PRO A 3 30.70 -32.91 -15.78
C PRO A 3 29.74 -33.64 -14.85
N ARG A 4 30.01 -34.93 -14.56
CA ARG A 4 29.22 -35.72 -13.61
C ARG A 4 29.78 -35.54 -12.21
N ILE A 5 28.91 -35.16 -11.27
CA ILE A 5 29.21 -35.06 -9.84
C ILE A 5 28.38 -36.10 -9.06
N GLN A 6 28.91 -36.59 -7.93
CA GLN A 6 28.21 -37.51 -7.02
C GLN A 6 28.22 -36.96 -5.59
N PRO A 7 27.43 -35.91 -5.30
CA PRO A 7 27.35 -35.33 -3.97
C PRO A 7 26.43 -36.14 -3.05
N TYR A 8 26.72 -36.11 -1.75
CA TYR A 8 25.78 -36.58 -0.72
C TYR A 8 24.82 -35.45 -0.36
N ILE A 9 23.52 -35.76 -0.24
CA ILE A 9 22.47 -34.83 0.17
C ILE A 9 21.65 -35.44 1.31
N SER A 10 20.97 -34.61 2.09
CA SER A 10 20.07 -35.11 3.13
C SER A 10 18.92 -35.92 2.53
N ARG A 11 18.36 -36.84 3.33
CA ARG A 11 17.21 -37.65 2.93
C ARG A 11 16.03 -36.79 2.46
N ASP A 12 15.70 -35.74 3.21
CA ASP A 12 14.61 -34.82 2.87
C ASP A 12 14.82 -34.14 1.50
N ASN A 13 16.05 -33.70 1.22
CA ASN A 13 16.38 -33.08 -0.06
C ASN A 13 16.33 -34.09 -1.21
N HIS A 14 16.71 -35.34 -0.96
CA HIS A 14 16.60 -36.40 -1.95
C HIS A 14 15.13 -36.70 -2.31
N GLU A 15 14.24 -36.81 -1.32
CA GLU A 15 12.81 -37.03 -1.53
C GLU A 15 12.15 -35.87 -2.29
N ARG A 16 12.51 -34.62 -1.95
CA ARG A 16 12.06 -33.42 -2.67
C ARG A 16 12.57 -33.39 -4.11
N LEU A 17 13.84 -33.70 -4.34
CA LEU A 17 14.45 -33.71 -5.67
C LEU A 17 13.80 -34.77 -6.57
N GLN A 18 13.58 -35.98 -6.05
CA GLN A 18 12.87 -37.04 -6.80
C GLN A 18 11.45 -36.60 -7.16
N THR A 19 10.74 -35.96 -6.22
CA THR A 19 9.37 -35.49 -6.45
C THR A 19 9.34 -34.45 -7.58
N LEU A 20 10.22 -33.46 -7.52
CA LEU A 20 10.33 -32.41 -8.55
C LEU A 20 10.79 -32.97 -9.91
N GLY A 21 11.68 -33.95 -9.90
CA GLY A 21 12.21 -34.61 -11.10
C GLY A 21 11.20 -35.48 -11.85
N ARG A 22 10.04 -35.79 -11.25
CA ARG A 22 8.94 -36.53 -11.92
C ARG A 22 8.06 -35.65 -12.80
N HIS A 23 8.18 -34.32 -12.71
CA HIS A 23 7.37 -33.43 -13.53
C HIS A 23 7.83 -33.44 -15.00
N PRO A 24 6.90 -33.37 -15.97
CA PRO A 24 7.25 -33.22 -17.37
C PRO A 24 8.18 -32.01 -17.58
N ASN A 25 9.17 -32.16 -18.47
CA ASN A 25 10.20 -31.16 -18.76
C ASN A 25 11.19 -30.85 -17.62
N THR A 26 11.25 -31.67 -16.56
CA THR A 26 12.20 -31.48 -15.46
C THR A 26 13.01 -32.75 -15.23
N SER A 27 14.32 -32.60 -14.99
CA SER A 27 15.20 -33.70 -14.60
C SER A 27 15.96 -33.33 -13.34
N GLU A 28 16.36 -34.31 -12.54
CA GLU A 28 17.13 -34.07 -11.32
C GLU A 28 18.40 -33.27 -11.61
N SER A 29 19.12 -33.61 -12.70
CA SER A 29 20.30 -32.87 -13.12
C SER A 29 19.99 -31.43 -13.52
N ARG A 30 18.83 -31.14 -14.13
CA ARG A 30 18.40 -29.77 -14.47
C ARG A 30 18.10 -28.97 -13.20
N ILE A 31 17.37 -29.56 -12.25
CA ILE A 31 17.05 -28.91 -10.97
C ILE A 31 18.33 -28.58 -10.19
N VAL A 32 19.28 -29.51 -10.12
CA VAL A 32 20.55 -29.31 -9.41
C VAL A 32 21.40 -28.22 -10.07
N ASP A 33 21.48 -28.21 -11.40
CA ASP A 33 22.22 -27.20 -12.18
C ASP A 33 21.61 -25.80 -12.01
N GLU A 34 20.28 -25.68 -12.03
CA GLU A 34 19.55 -24.44 -11.78
C GLU A 34 19.71 -23.95 -10.33
N ALA A 35 19.63 -24.86 -9.35
CA ALA A 35 19.82 -24.52 -7.95
C ALA A 35 21.25 -24.02 -7.66
N LEU A 36 22.27 -24.66 -8.24
CA LEU A 36 23.66 -24.21 -8.13
C LEU A 36 23.88 -22.86 -8.82
N THR A 37 23.28 -22.66 -9.99
CA THR A 37 23.31 -21.38 -10.71
C THR A 37 22.65 -20.28 -9.89
N ALA A 38 21.49 -20.54 -9.28
CA ALA A 38 20.78 -19.61 -8.40
C ALA A 38 21.57 -19.29 -7.12
N TYR A 39 22.27 -20.28 -6.56
CA TYR A 39 23.15 -20.11 -5.41
C TYR A 39 24.37 -19.23 -5.75
N PHE A 40 25.07 -19.53 -6.85
CA PHE A 40 26.25 -18.75 -7.27
C PHE A 40 25.93 -17.34 -7.77
N SER A 41 24.72 -17.12 -8.30
CA SER A 41 24.27 -15.79 -8.73
C SER A 41 23.77 -14.92 -7.58
N GLY A 42 23.64 -15.44 -6.35
CA GLY A 42 22.97 -14.75 -5.25
C GLY A 42 21.47 -14.51 -5.53
N ALA A 43 20.90 -15.13 -6.57
CA ALA A 43 19.49 -15.01 -6.93
C ALA A 43 18.55 -15.54 -5.83
N ALA A 44 19.02 -16.55 -5.08
CA ALA A 44 18.32 -17.10 -3.92
C ALA A 44 18.08 -16.05 -2.82
N ASP A 45 19.00 -15.09 -2.66
CA ASP A 45 18.90 -14.03 -1.63
C ASP A 45 18.22 -12.75 -2.17
N THR A 46 18.21 -12.54 -3.49
CA THR A 46 17.85 -11.25 -4.09
C THR A 46 16.41 -11.18 -4.60
N ILE A 47 15.86 -12.22 -5.23
CA ILE A 47 14.54 -12.11 -5.89
C ILE A 47 13.41 -11.96 -4.87
N GLY A 48 13.39 -12.81 -3.84
CA GLY A 48 12.43 -12.71 -2.73
C GLY A 48 12.68 -11.46 -1.87
N GLY A 49 13.96 -11.16 -1.59
CA GLY A 49 14.37 -10.02 -0.77
C GLY A 49 13.97 -8.67 -1.37
N HIS A 50 14.23 -8.44 -2.66
CA HIS A 50 13.92 -7.16 -3.31
C HIS A 50 12.42 -6.87 -3.40
N ALA A 51 11.58 -7.89 -3.62
CA ALA A 51 10.12 -7.72 -3.61
C ALA A 51 9.61 -7.31 -2.21
N ILE A 52 10.17 -7.92 -1.16
CA ILE A 52 9.86 -7.57 0.24
C ILE A 52 10.34 -6.15 0.57
N LEU A 53 11.57 -5.78 0.19
CA LEU A 53 12.11 -4.43 0.40
C LEU A 53 11.24 -3.37 -0.29
N ARG A 54 10.85 -3.57 -1.55
CA ARG A 54 9.94 -2.64 -2.26
C ARG A 54 8.58 -2.51 -1.57
N ARG A 55 8.04 -3.62 -1.06
CA ARG A 55 6.78 -3.58 -0.30
C ARG A 55 6.95 -2.81 1.01
N LEU A 56 8.07 -3.00 1.70
CA LEU A 56 8.40 -2.28 2.92
C LEU A 56 8.53 -0.78 2.67
N ASP A 57 9.24 -0.37 1.62
CA ASP A 57 9.35 1.04 1.22
C ASP A 57 7.99 1.66 0.92
N ARG A 58 7.10 0.91 0.25
CA ARG A 58 5.73 1.37 -0.02
C ARG A 58 4.94 1.55 1.27
N LEU A 59 5.08 0.63 2.24
CA LEU A 59 4.42 0.74 3.53
C LEU A 59 4.94 1.95 4.32
N THR A 60 6.24 2.19 4.35
CA THR A 60 6.83 3.37 5.01
C THR A 60 6.25 4.66 4.43
N ARG A 61 6.20 4.80 3.11
CA ARG A 61 5.59 5.97 2.46
C ARG A 61 4.10 6.12 2.77
N GLN A 62 3.38 5.00 2.96
CA GLN A 62 1.98 5.04 3.37
C GLN A 62 1.83 5.50 4.82
N PHE A 63 2.74 5.11 5.71
CA PHE A 63 2.78 5.59 7.08
C PHE A 63 3.10 7.08 7.15
N ASP A 64 4.09 7.57 6.40
CA ASP A 64 4.41 9.01 6.37
C ASP A 64 3.20 9.86 5.94
N ARG A 65 2.47 9.41 4.91
CA ARG A 65 1.23 10.06 4.46
C ARG A 65 0.12 9.98 5.51
N LEU A 66 0.01 8.87 6.23
CA LEU A 66 -0.98 8.70 7.30
C LEU A 66 -0.67 9.63 8.48
N GLU A 67 0.60 9.77 8.83
CA GLU A 67 1.07 10.69 9.87
C GLU A 67 0.73 12.14 9.53
N GLN A 68 1.03 12.57 8.30
CA GLN A 68 0.66 13.91 7.83
C GLN A 68 -0.86 14.14 7.87
N LYS A 69 -1.66 13.15 7.46
CA LYS A 69 -3.13 13.23 7.57
C LYS A 69 -3.60 13.31 9.02
N ALA A 70 -2.99 12.55 9.92
CA ALA A 70 -3.31 12.57 11.35
C ALA A 70 -2.98 13.93 11.98
N LEU A 71 -1.85 14.55 11.60
CA LEU A 71 -1.49 15.90 12.02
C LEU A 71 -2.51 16.92 11.55
N GLY A 72 -2.91 16.89 10.27
CA GLY A 72 -3.94 17.80 9.74
C GLY A 72 -5.32 17.62 10.41
N GLN A 73 -5.69 16.38 10.75
CA GLN A 73 -6.89 16.12 11.56
C GLN A 73 -6.77 16.70 12.97
N GLY A 74 -5.59 16.59 13.60
CA GLY A 74 -5.31 17.19 14.91
C GLY A 74 -5.43 18.72 14.89
N GLU A 75 -4.88 19.37 13.87
CA GLU A 75 -5.00 20.82 13.68
C GLU A 75 -6.46 21.25 13.49
N THR A 76 -7.21 20.52 12.66
CA THR A 76 -8.63 20.79 12.42
C THR A 76 -9.45 20.64 13.70
N LEU A 77 -9.19 19.60 14.50
CA LEU A 77 -9.84 19.40 15.80
C LEU A 77 -9.50 20.52 16.78
N ALA A 78 -8.25 20.96 16.83
CA ALA A 78 -7.84 22.07 17.69
C ALA A 78 -8.56 23.38 17.31
N LEU A 79 -8.68 23.66 16.01
CA LEU A 79 -9.45 24.81 15.51
C LEU A 79 -10.93 24.70 15.86
N PHE A 80 -11.54 23.52 15.70
CA PHE A 80 -12.92 23.27 16.09
C PHE A 80 -13.14 23.49 17.59
N VAL A 81 -12.29 22.94 18.46
CA VAL A 81 -12.38 23.12 19.92
C VAL A 81 -12.24 24.60 20.29
N ARG A 82 -11.28 25.31 19.67
CA ARG A 82 -11.10 26.76 19.89
C ARG A 82 -12.36 27.54 19.49
N TYR A 83 -12.92 27.24 18.33
CA TYR A 83 -14.16 27.87 17.87
C TYR A 83 -15.35 27.53 18.79
N PHE A 84 -15.48 26.27 19.22
CA PHE A 84 -16.52 25.82 20.12
C PHE A 84 -16.47 26.56 21.46
N MET A 85 -15.28 26.73 22.06
CA MET A 85 -15.12 27.51 23.29
C MET A 85 -15.38 29.01 23.11
N MET A 86 -15.16 29.55 21.91
CA MET A 86 -15.41 30.95 21.60
C MET A 86 -16.91 31.26 21.45
N VAL A 87 -17.68 30.35 20.85
CA VAL A 87 -19.09 30.58 20.50
C VAL A 87 -20.06 30.03 21.54
N THR A 88 -19.68 29.00 22.30
CA THR A 88 -20.57 28.36 23.27
C THR A 88 -20.69 29.21 24.55
N PRO A 89 -21.89 29.69 24.92
CA PRO A 89 -22.08 30.42 26.16
C PRO A 89 -21.79 29.55 27.38
N PRO A 90 -21.14 30.07 28.43
CA PRO A 90 -20.91 29.30 29.66
C PRO A 90 -22.24 28.97 30.33
N VAL A 91 -22.38 27.72 30.77
CA VAL A 91 -23.59 27.26 31.47
C VAL A 91 -23.56 27.74 32.93
N PRO A 92 -24.65 28.34 33.46
CA PRO A 92 -24.77 28.70 34.87
C PRO A 92 -24.53 27.48 35.78
N LYS A 93 -23.90 27.69 36.95
CA LYS A 93 -23.48 26.60 37.84
C LYS A 93 -24.65 25.70 38.25
N GLU A 94 -25.81 26.28 38.46
CA GLU A 94 -27.05 25.62 38.88
C GLU A 94 -27.60 24.69 37.79
N ALA A 95 -27.26 24.95 36.53
CA ALA A 95 -27.71 24.17 35.38
C ALA A 95 -26.64 23.23 34.81
N GLN A 96 -25.44 23.19 35.40
CA GLN A 96 -24.32 22.38 34.86
C GLN A 96 -24.63 20.89 34.86
N GLU A 97 -25.19 20.36 35.95
CA GLU A 97 -25.51 18.93 36.06
C GLU A 97 -26.57 18.51 35.03
N ALA A 98 -27.62 19.32 34.86
CA ALA A 98 -28.66 19.08 33.87
C ALA A 98 -28.13 19.19 32.43
N ALA A 99 -27.26 20.17 32.15
CA ALA A 99 -26.63 20.34 30.85
C ALA A 99 -25.68 19.18 30.52
N GLN A 100 -24.93 18.67 31.49
CA GLN A 100 -24.05 17.51 31.35
C GLN A 100 -24.87 16.26 31.05
N ALA A 101 -25.91 15.97 31.84
CA ALA A 101 -26.78 14.83 31.61
C ALA A 101 -27.45 14.88 30.21
N GLN A 102 -27.87 16.07 29.77
CA GLN A 102 -28.42 16.23 28.42
C GLN A 102 -27.35 16.05 27.33
N GLY A 103 -26.12 16.49 27.58
CA GLY A 103 -24.98 16.28 26.70
C GLY A 103 -24.70 14.80 26.49
N ASP A 104 -24.67 14.02 27.57
CA ASP A 104 -24.42 12.58 27.54
C ASP A 104 -25.49 11.85 26.70
N VAL A 105 -26.77 12.15 26.93
CA VAL A 105 -27.87 11.56 26.14
C VAL A 105 -27.75 11.88 24.65
N ARG A 106 -27.39 13.13 24.31
CA ARG A 106 -27.18 13.54 22.91
C ARG A 106 -25.97 12.83 22.29
N PHE A 107 -24.90 12.66 23.06
CA PHE A 107 -23.69 11.99 22.58
C PHE A 107 -23.94 10.51 22.33
N GLU A 108 -24.62 9.80 23.23
CA GLU A 108 -25.03 8.40 23.00
C GLU A 108 -25.90 8.26 21.76
N SER A 109 -26.88 9.16 21.58
CA SER A 109 -27.72 9.18 20.37
C SER A 109 -26.91 9.41 19.09
N PHE A 110 -25.86 10.24 19.16
CA PHE A 110 -24.92 10.44 18.06
C PHE A 110 -24.09 9.18 17.79
N LEU A 111 -23.56 8.50 18.83
CA LEU A 111 -22.82 7.25 18.68
C LEU A 111 -23.68 6.17 18.03
N ASP A 112 -24.94 6.05 18.43
CA ASP A 112 -25.89 5.13 17.80
C ASP A 112 -26.10 5.43 16.32
N GLN A 113 -26.23 6.71 15.96
CA GLN A 113 -26.34 7.13 14.55
C GLN A 113 -25.05 6.82 13.78
N LEU A 114 -23.90 7.16 14.34
CA LEU A 114 -22.60 6.90 13.74
C LEU A 114 -22.36 5.41 13.52
N ALA A 115 -22.69 4.57 14.51
CA ALA A 115 -22.57 3.11 14.40
C ALA A 115 -23.46 2.56 13.27
N ARG A 116 -24.71 3.04 13.16
CA ARG A 116 -25.61 2.67 12.05
C ARG A 116 -25.06 3.10 10.70
N ASP A 117 -24.53 4.31 10.60
CA ASP A 117 -23.98 4.83 9.34
C ASP A 117 -22.73 4.05 8.91
N LEU A 118 -21.83 3.74 9.84
CA LEU A 118 -20.64 2.90 9.62
C LEU A 118 -21.02 1.48 9.15
N GLN A 119 -21.99 0.84 9.80
CA GLN A 119 -22.47 -0.49 9.41
C GLN A 119 -23.15 -0.47 8.03
N SER A 120 -23.87 0.59 7.70
CA SER A 120 -24.54 0.74 6.41
C SER A 120 -23.60 1.04 5.24
N GLY A 121 -22.31 1.25 5.50
CA GLY A 121 -21.33 1.65 4.49
C GLY A 121 -21.51 3.08 3.97
N ARG A 122 -22.44 3.86 4.55
CA ARG A 122 -22.60 5.29 4.27
C ARG A 122 -21.47 6.06 4.94
N ARG A 123 -20.32 6.07 4.29
CA ARG A 123 -19.17 6.85 4.74
C ARG A 123 -19.36 8.30 4.31
N ILE A 124 -20.18 9.04 5.06
CA ILE A 124 -20.52 10.45 4.81
C ILE A 124 -19.23 11.28 4.66
N LEU A 125 -18.26 11.04 5.54
CA LEU A 125 -16.94 11.69 5.46
C LEU A 125 -16.13 11.27 4.25
N GLN A 126 -16.15 10.00 3.83
CA GLN A 126 -15.43 9.62 2.59
C GLN A 126 -16.05 10.24 1.36
N ARG A 127 -17.39 10.31 1.25
CA ARG A 127 -18.03 10.99 0.11
C ARG A 127 -17.74 12.49 0.11
N ALA A 128 -17.89 13.15 1.25
CA ALA A 128 -17.57 14.58 1.37
C ALA A 128 -16.08 14.87 1.10
N MET A 129 -15.18 13.96 1.51
CA MET A 129 -13.76 14.06 1.21
C MET A 129 -13.44 13.66 -0.22
N GLU A 130 -14.10 12.70 -0.85
CA GLU A 130 -13.96 12.38 -2.26
C GLU A 130 -14.43 13.56 -3.12
N ASP A 131 -15.56 14.17 -2.80
CA ASP A 131 -16.06 15.38 -3.48
C ASP A 131 -15.10 16.58 -3.29
N ALA A 132 -14.42 16.67 -2.14
CA ALA A 132 -13.46 17.74 -1.85
C ALA A 132 -12.01 17.46 -2.31
N LEU A 133 -11.62 16.18 -2.44
CA LEU A 133 -10.28 15.71 -2.85
C LEU A 133 -10.27 15.17 -4.29
N ALA A 134 -11.40 15.15 -4.99
CA ALA A 134 -11.52 14.81 -6.41
C ALA A 134 -10.71 15.76 -7.32
N ASP A 135 -10.01 16.74 -6.76
CA ASP A 135 -9.11 17.66 -7.48
C ASP A 135 -7.62 17.23 -7.40
N GLU A 136 -7.23 16.26 -6.55
CA GLU A 136 -5.81 15.95 -6.29
C GLU A 136 -5.36 14.50 -6.55
N THR A 137 -6.22 13.61 -7.07
CA THR A 137 -5.84 12.18 -7.32
C THR A 137 -6.03 11.66 -8.74
N ASP A 138 -6.02 12.54 -9.74
CA ASP A 138 -5.71 12.18 -11.14
C ASP A 138 -4.22 11.80 -11.35
N PHE A 139 -3.62 11.15 -10.35
CA PHE A 139 -2.23 10.72 -10.39
C PHE A 139 -2.13 9.33 -11.03
N PHE A 140 -2.04 9.37 -12.35
CA PHE A 140 -1.76 8.32 -13.32
C PHE A 140 -2.96 7.54 -13.85
N THR A 141 -3.25 7.81 -15.13
CA THR A 141 -4.07 6.92 -15.95
C THR A 141 -3.34 5.58 -16.17
N GLU A 142 -4.09 4.49 -16.38
CA GLU A 142 -3.52 3.14 -16.62
C GLU A 142 -2.49 3.14 -17.77
N ASP A 143 -2.67 4.04 -18.73
CA ASP A 143 -1.77 4.27 -19.86
C ASP A 143 -0.42 4.88 -19.45
N GLU A 144 -0.38 5.74 -18.43
CA GLU A 144 0.87 6.32 -17.94
C GLU A 144 1.70 5.32 -17.12
N LEU A 145 1.03 4.40 -16.41
CA LEU A 145 1.70 3.33 -15.67
C LEU A 145 2.37 2.32 -16.62
N LYS A 146 1.76 2.04 -17.79
CA LYS A 146 2.33 1.16 -18.82
C LYS A 146 3.59 1.75 -19.47
N ARG A 147 3.73 3.08 -19.52
CA ARG A 147 4.91 3.76 -20.09
C ARG A 147 6.16 3.69 -19.21
N LEU A 148 6.04 3.41 -17.91
CA LEU A 148 7.20 3.29 -17.01
C LEU A 148 8.09 2.06 -17.28
N HIS A 149 7.61 1.08 -18.05
CA HIS A 149 8.36 -0.13 -18.39
C HIS A 149 8.87 -0.14 -19.84
N GLN A 150 8.58 0.92 -20.60
CA GLN A 150 9.12 1.10 -21.94
C GLN A 150 10.35 2.02 -21.85
N PRO A 151 11.53 1.59 -22.34
CA PRO A 151 12.66 2.49 -22.45
C PRO A 151 12.26 3.67 -23.34
N ALA A 152 12.67 4.89 -22.95
CA ALA A 152 12.34 6.10 -23.68
C ALA A 152 12.68 5.94 -25.17
N PRO A 153 11.80 6.37 -26.09
CA PRO A 153 12.07 6.24 -27.52
C PRO A 153 13.37 6.95 -27.86
N ASP A 154 14.17 6.28 -28.68
CA ASP A 154 15.48 6.76 -29.11
C ASP A 154 15.29 8.09 -29.84
N ARG A 155 15.93 9.17 -29.37
CA ARG A 155 15.78 10.53 -29.93
C ARG A 155 16.30 10.67 -31.38
N ALA A 156 16.77 9.58 -31.99
CA ALA A 156 17.42 9.58 -33.29
C ALA A 156 16.48 9.56 -34.50
N SER A 157 15.16 9.38 -34.32
CA SER A 157 14.23 9.30 -35.47
C SER A 157 13.43 10.58 -35.76
N SER A 158 13.50 11.62 -34.93
CA SER A 158 12.77 12.88 -35.16
C SER A 158 13.55 13.94 -35.95
N GLU A 159 14.84 13.73 -36.24
CA GLU A 159 15.66 14.69 -37.01
C GLU A 159 15.75 14.36 -38.52
N GLN A 160 15.18 13.24 -38.98
CA GLN A 160 15.24 12.85 -40.40
C GLN A 160 13.97 13.20 -41.21
N GLU A 161 12.89 13.64 -40.58
CA GLU A 161 11.62 13.91 -41.28
C GLU A 161 11.36 15.40 -41.55
N THR A 162 12.22 16.31 -41.10
CA THR A 162 12.11 17.77 -41.37
C THR A 162 13.03 18.27 -42.48
N ALA A 163 13.81 17.40 -43.13
CA ALA A 163 14.77 17.79 -44.18
C ALA A 163 14.29 17.54 -45.62
N HIS A 164 13.04 17.12 -45.84
CA HIS A 164 12.49 17.00 -47.20
C HIS A 164 11.08 17.58 -47.29
N ALA A 165 11.00 18.91 -47.32
CA ALA A 165 9.90 19.68 -47.90
C ALA A 165 10.48 20.93 -48.58
#